data_AF-A0A9D3LPK9-F1
#
_entry.id   AF-A0A9D3LPK9-F1
#
_cell.length_a   1.000
_cell.length_b   1.000
_cell.length_c   1.000
_cell.angle_alpha   90.00
_cell.angle_beta   90.00
_cell.angle_gamma   90.00
#
_symmetry.space_group_name_H-M   'P 1'
#
loop_
_entity.id
_entity.type
_entity.pdbx_description
1 polymer ?
#
loop_
_entity_poly.entity_id
_entity_poly.type
_entity_poly.pdbx_seq_one_letter_code
_entity_poly.pdbx_strand_id
1 'polypeptide(L)'
;MGLQGVVFNDVYTASKFAMEGFCESLAVQLLKFNVTVSMIEPGPVHTEFEVKMMEDISKMEYPGVDADTVRYFKDVYLPSSIDIFEAMGQTPEDIARCTKKVIESRRPRFRNLTNALYTPIVALKYADETGGLSVHTFYNLLFNMGTLMHVTMSILKCTISPTDTPPASTTHQNSVMVTQSNQDKRT
;
A
#
# COMPACT_ATOMS: atom_id res chain seq x y z
N MET A 1 4.53 0.22 -0.19
CA MET A 1 4.43 -0.82 -1.25
C MET A 1 5.82 -1.36 -1.55
N GLY A 2 5.92 -2.61 -2.03
CA GLY A 2 7.19 -3.23 -2.42
C GLY A 2 7.71 -2.79 -3.79
N LEU A 3 7.02 -1.84 -4.44
CA LEU A 3 7.29 -1.44 -5.84
C LEU A 3 7.96 -0.06 -5.96
N GLN A 4 7.93 0.76 -4.91
CA GLN A 4 8.47 2.11 -4.92
C GLN A 4 8.98 2.46 -3.52
N GLY A 5 10.17 3.06 -3.45
CA GLY A 5 10.71 3.57 -2.20
C GLY A 5 9.95 4.81 -1.73
N VAL A 6 9.70 4.88 -0.41
CA VAL A 6 9.06 6.01 0.25
C VAL A 6 10.02 6.54 1.31
N VAL A 7 10.32 7.83 1.25
CA VAL A 7 11.21 8.49 2.21
C VAL A 7 10.71 8.29 3.65
N PHE A 8 11.61 8.18 4.61
CA PHE A 8 11.33 7.88 6.03
C PHE A 8 10.65 6.53 6.31
N ASN A 9 10.53 5.65 5.31
CA ASN A 9 10.00 4.30 5.44
C ASN A 9 11.03 3.25 5.01
N ASP A 10 12.32 3.52 5.19
CA ASP A 10 13.40 2.74 4.58
C ASP A 10 13.32 1.25 4.94
N VAL A 11 13.19 0.94 6.23
CA VAL A 11 13.11 -0.45 6.73
C VAL A 11 11.81 -1.14 6.32
N TYR A 12 10.69 -0.42 6.38
CA TYR A 12 9.39 -0.93 5.95
C TYR A 12 9.40 -1.24 4.45
N THR A 13 9.90 -0.31 3.64
CA THR A 13 10.06 -0.44 2.19
C THR A 13 10.97 -1.61 1.86
N ALA A 14 12.15 -1.71 2.48
CA ALA A 14 13.07 -2.82 2.27
C ALA A 14 12.39 -4.17 2.54
N SER A 15 11.63 -4.27 3.64
CA SER A 15 10.87 -5.48 3.98
C SER A 15 9.81 -5.82 2.92
N LYS A 16 9.12 -4.82 2.35
CA LYS A 16 8.14 -5.04 1.27
C LYS A 16 8.79 -5.42 -0.06
N PHE A 17 9.93 -4.85 -0.41
CA PHE A 17 10.72 -5.29 -1.57
C PHE A 17 11.26 -6.71 -1.39
N ALA A 18 11.64 -7.11 -0.17
CA ALA A 18 12.03 -8.49 0.12
C ALA A 18 10.89 -9.48 -0.15
N MET A 19 9.65 -9.11 0.18
CA MET A 19 8.47 -9.93 -0.14
C MET A 19 8.24 -10.08 -1.65
N GLU A 20 8.49 -9.03 -2.46
CA GLU A 20 8.43 -9.13 -3.93
C GLU A 20 9.43 -10.16 -4.45
N GLY A 21 10.71 -10.04 -4.06
CA GLY A 21 11.76 -10.96 -4.49
C GLY A 21 11.51 -12.40 -4.03
N PHE A 22 11.05 -12.56 -2.77
CA PHE A 22 10.70 -13.86 -2.22
C PHE A 22 9.55 -14.52 -2.97
N CYS A 23 8.42 -13.81 -3.14
CA CYS A 23 7.23 -14.34 -3.80
C CYS A 23 7.46 -14.61 -5.28
N GLU A 24 8.23 -13.76 -5.99
CA GLU A 24 8.56 -13.96 -7.40
C GLU A 24 9.44 -15.21 -7.58
N SER A 25 10.46 -15.36 -6.74
CA SER A 25 11.32 -16.55 -6.74
C SER A 25 10.55 -17.83 -6.40
N LEU A 26 9.62 -17.75 -5.44
CA LEU A 26 8.78 -18.88 -5.04
C LEU A 26 7.76 -19.25 -6.12
N ALA A 27 7.14 -18.25 -6.77
CA ALA A 27 6.16 -18.47 -7.83
C ALA A 27 6.75 -19.33 -8.95
N VAL A 28 7.97 -19.03 -9.41
CA VAL A 28 8.66 -19.81 -10.45
C VAL A 28 8.83 -21.28 -10.06
N GLN A 29 9.22 -21.55 -8.81
CA GLN A 29 9.39 -22.92 -8.31
C GLN A 29 8.05 -23.68 -8.24
N LEU A 30 7.00 -23.00 -7.78
CA LEU A 30 5.68 -23.58 -7.56
C LEU A 30 4.91 -23.89 -8.85
N LEU A 31 5.27 -23.28 -9.98
CA LEU A 31 4.73 -23.63 -11.30
C LEU A 31 4.90 -25.13 -11.62
N LYS A 32 5.98 -25.77 -11.15
CA LYS A 32 6.22 -27.20 -11.37
C LYS A 32 5.19 -28.09 -10.65
N PHE A 33 4.57 -27.58 -9.61
CA PHE A 33 3.58 -28.27 -8.77
C PHE A 33 2.14 -27.84 -9.10
N ASN A 34 1.93 -27.04 -10.15
CA ASN A 34 0.63 -26.46 -10.49
C ASN A 34 0.05 -25.62 -9.33
N VAL A 35 0.91 -25.01 -8.51
CA VAL A 35 0.52 -24.07 -7.45
C VAL A 35 0.80 -22.66 -7.96
N THR A 36 -0.22 -21.80 -7.88
CA THR A 36 -0.11 -20.40 -8.34
C THR A 36 0.03 -19.47 -7.15
N VAL A 37 0.96 -18.51 -7.24
CA VAL A 37 1.14 -17.44 -6.26
C VAL A 37 0.55 -16.16 -6.83
N SER A 38 -0.12 -15.38 -5.99
CA SER A 38 -0.64 -14.06 -6.36
C SER A 38 -0.44 -13.07 -5.21
N MET A 39 0.09 -11.91 -5.56
CA MET A 39 0.33 -10.80 -4.66
C MET A 39 -0.78 -9.76 -4.81
N ILE A 40 -1.27 -9.28 -3.68
CA ILE A 40 -2.18 -8.15 -3.58
C ILE A 40 -1.34 -6.94 -3.19
N GLU A 41 -1.34 -5.93 -4.06
CA GLU A 41 -0.52 -4.73 -3.92
C GLU A 41 -1.38 -3.52 -3.55
N PRO A 42 -1.63 -3.30 -2.25
CA PRO A 42 -2.45 -2.20 -1.78
C PRO A 42 -1.70 -0.87 -1.81
N GLY A 43 -2.43 0.20 -2.16
CA GLY A 43 -2.07 1.57 -1.79
C GLY A 43 -2.30 1.83 -0.28
N PRO A 44 -2.51 3.09 0.14
CA PRO A 44 -2.91 3.42 1.50
C PRO A 44 -4.23 2.72 1.83
N VAL A 45 -4.34 2.19 3.04
CA VAL A 45 -5.54 1.50 3.53
C VAL A 45 -5.86 1.99 4.92
N HIS A 46 -7.07 2.50 5.09
CA HIS A 46 -7.57 2.96 6.38
C HIS A 46 -7.78 1.77 7.31
N THR A 47 -6.88 1.65 8.27
CA THR A 47 -6.87 0.56 9.25
C THR A 47 -6.48 1.12 10.61
N GLU A 48 -6.80 0.39 11.68
CA GLU A 48 -6.34 0.74 13.03
C GLU A 48 -4.81 0.85 13.13
N PHE A 49 -4.09 0.14 12.25
CA PHE A 49 -2.64 0.22 12.15
C PHE A 49 -2.15 1.63 11.77
N GLU A 50 -2.79 2.26 10.79
CA GLU A 50 -2.46 3.64 10.38
C GLU A 50 -2.65 4.61 11.54
N VAL A 51 -3.82 4.56 12.18
CA VAL A 51 -4.18 5.45 13.30
C VAL A 51 -3.17 5.32 14.43
N LYS A 52 -2.86 4.08 14.84
CA LYS A 52 -1.92 3.81 15.92
C LYS A 52 -0.50 4.27 15.57
N MET A 53 -0.06 4.03 14.33
CA MET A 53 1.25 4.49 13.86
C MET A 53 1.36 6.01 13.92
N MET A 54 0.34 6.75 13.48
CA MET A 54 0.34 8.22 13.55
C MET A 54 0.34 8.75 14.99
N GLU A 55 -0.42 8.10 15.88
CA GLU A 55 -0.40 8.44 17.31
C GLU A 55 0.98 8.19 17.94
N ASP A 56 1.61 7.05 17.67
CA ASP A 56 2.93 6.71 18.20
C ASP A 56 3.98 7.69 17.69
N ILE A 57 3.95 8.05 16.40
CA ILE A 57 4.84 9.04 15.80
C ILE A 57 4.68 10.42 16.44
N SER A 58 3.44 10.84 16.75
CA SER A 58 3.18 12.15 17.36
C SER A 58 3.78 12.30 18.76
N LYS A 59 3.96 11.17 19.47
CA LYS A 59 4.48 11.10 20.84
C LYS A 59 5.98 10.79 20.87
N MET A 60 6.59 10.48 19.73
CA MET A 60 7.97 10.02 19.65
C MET A 60 8.96 11.19 19.78
N GLU A 61 9.98 10.99 20.61
CA GLU A 61 11.16 11.84 20.65
C GLU A 61 12.24 11.30 19.71
N TYR A 62 13.05 12.19 19.15
CA TYR A 62 14.10 11.85 18.17
C TYR A 62 15.50 12.20 18.71
N PRO A 63 15.93 11.60 19.85
CA PRO A 63 17.23 11.91 20.43
C PRO A 63 18.36 11.50 19.48
N GLY A 64 19.30 12.41 19.25
CA GLY A 64 20.47 12.17 18.39
C GLY A 64 20.21 12.30 16.89
N VAL A 65 18.99 12.63 16.47
CA VAL A 65 18.68 12.99 15.07
C VAL A 65 18.94 14.49 14.88
N ASP A 66 19.51 14.87 13.74
CA ASP A 66 19.77 16.28 13.45
C ASP A 66 18.48 17.09 13.26
N ALA A 67 18.55 18.38 13.56
CA ALA A 67 17.39 19.27 13.56
C ALA A 67 16.73 19.40 12.18
N ASP A 68 17.50 19.34 11.09
CA ASP A 68 16.97 19.45 9.74
C ASP A 68 16.16 18.20 9.37
N THR A 69 16.68 17.00 9.66
CA THR A 69 15.95 15.75 9.45
C THR A 69 14.65 15.70 10.24
N VAL A 70 14.67 16.10 11.51
CA VAL A 70 13.44 16.18 12.34
C VAL A 70 12.45 17.17 11.73
N ARG A 71 12.93 18.35 11.27
CA ARG A 71 12.10 19.34 10.60
C ARG A 71 11.47 18.79 9.32
N TYR A 72 12.25 18.17 8.44
CA TYR A 72 11.73 17.59 7.19
C TYR A 72 10.72 16.47 7.47
N PHE A 73 10.97 15.64 8.47
CA PHE A 73 10.03 14.59 8.84
C PHE A 73 8.70 15.18 9.32
N LYS A 74 8.74 16.12 10.27
CA LYS A 74 7.55 16.69 10.91
C LYS A 74 6.78 17.66 10.02
N ASP A 75 7.48 18.52 9.29
CA ASP A 75 6.86 19.67 8.62
C ASP A 75 6.59 19.40 7.13
N VAL A 76 7.22 18.37 6.54
CA VAL A 76 7.08 18.04 5.12
C VAL A 76 6.47 16.66 4.93
N TYR A 77 7.12 15.62 5.47
CA TYR A 77 6.71 14.24 5.21
C TYR A 77 5.39 13.86 5.90
N LEU A 78 5.22 14.16 7.19
CA LEU A 78 4.01 13.77 7.91
C LEU A 78 2.73 14.41 7.33
N PRO A 79 2.66 15.74 7.08
CA PRO A 79 1.48 16.34 6.45
C PRO A 79 1.19 15.76 5.07
N SER A 80 2.23 15.58 4.24
CA SER A 80 2.08 14.98 2.91
C SER A 80 1.57 13.54 2.96
N SER A 81 2.00 12.77 3.96
CA SER A 81 1.54 11.40 4.16
C SER A 81 0.07 11.36 4.54
N ILE A 82 -0.37 12.24 5.45
CA ILE A 82 -1.79 12.37 5.82
C ILE A 82 -2.62 12.73 4.59
N ASP A 83 -2.19 13.72 3.79
CA ASP A 83 -2.89 14.11 2.57
C ASP A 83 -3.04 12.96 1.58
N ILE A 84 -1.99 12.15 1.41
CA ILE A 84 -1.99 10.97 0.55
C ILE A 84 -2.97 9.91 1.07
N PHE A 85 -2.95 9.64 2.38
CA PHE A 85 -3.87 8.66 2.99
C PHE A 85 -5.33 9.12 2.85
N GLU A 86 -5.62 10.39 3.09
CA GLU A 86 -6.98 10.93 2.94
C GLU A 86 -7.45 10.96 1.47
N ALA A 87 -6.57 11.26 0.52
CA ALA A 87 -6.94 11.40 -0.90
C ALA A 87 -7.00 10.06 -1.65
N MET A 88 -6.17 9.09 -1.25
CA MET A 88 -5.98 7.83 -1.98
C MET A 88 -6.20 6.58 -1.11
N GLY A 89 -6.70 6.75 0.10
CA GLY A 89 -7.01 5.69 1.04
C GLY A 89 -8.10 4.75 0.53
N GLN A 90 -7.90 3.46 0.78
CA GLN A 90 -8.89 2.41 0.50
C GLN A 90 -9.43 1.86 1.81
N THR A 91 -10.59 1.23 1.74
CA THR A 91 -11.17 0.49 2.87
C THR A 91 -10.62 -0.94 2.93
N PRO A 92 -10.63 -1.60 4.10
CA PRO A 92 -10.38 -3.04 4.20
C PRO A 92 -11.30 -3.85 3.28
N GLU A 93 -12.55 -3.40 3.08
CA GLU A 93 -13.52 -4.02 2.19
C GLU A 93 -13.09 -3.94 0.70
N ASP A 94 -12.44 -2.85 0.27
CA ASP A 94 -11.84 -2.77 -1.08
C ASP A 94 -10.78 -3.84 -1.28
N ILE A 95 -9.91 -4.03 -0.29
CA ILE A 95 -8.86 -5.03 -0.32
C ILE A 95 -9.46 -6.45 -0.32
N ALA A 96 -10.49 -6.68 0.50
CA ALA A 96 -11.21 -7.95 0.54
C ALA A 96 -11.89 -8.25 -0.80
N ARG A 97 -12.52 -7.26 -1.44
CA ARG A 97 -13.11 -7.40 -2.79
C ARG A 97 -12.06 -7.73 -3.84
N CYS A 98 -10.90 -7.07 -3.82
CA CYS A 98 -9.80 -7.38 -4.73
C CYS A 98 -9.30 -8.81 -4.52
N THR A 99 -9.07 -9.19 -3.27
CA THR A 99 -8.59 -10.53 -2.88
C THR A 99 -9.57 -11.62 -3.33
N LYS A 100 -10.87 -11.42 -3.09
CA LYS A 100 -11.93 -12.33 -3.56
C LYS A 100 -11.86 -12.55 -5.07
N LYS A 101 -11.74 -11.47 -5.86
CA LYS A 101 -11.62 -11.56 -7.33
C LYS A 101 -10.40 -12.36 -7.77
N VAL A 102 -9.28 -12.27 -7.05
CA VAL A 102 -8.07 -13.06 -7.33
C VAL A 102 -8.32 -14.53 -7.02
N ILE A 103 -8.89 -14.85 -5.86
CA ILE A 103 -9.19 -16.24 -5.45
C ILE A 103 -10.17 -16.92 -6.42
N GLU A 104 -11.21 -16.21 -6.87
CA GLU A 104 -12.22 -16.74 -7.79
C GLU A 104 -11.74 -16.81 -9.25
N SER A 105 -10.58 -16.23 -9.58
CA SER A 105 -10.06 -16.23 -10.94
C SER A 105 -9.57 -17.61 -11.36
N ARG A 106 -10.01 -18.08 -12.54
CA ARG A 106 -9.45 -19.28 -13.18
C ARG A 106 -7.97 -19.16 -13.53
N ARG A 107 -7.48 -17.93 -13.73
CA ARG A 107 -6.09 -17.63 -14.10
C ARG A 107 -5.65 -16.39 -13.33
N PRO A 108 -5.36 -16.52 -12.02
CA PRO A 108 -5.01 -15.38 -11.20
C PRO A 108 -3.67 -14.78 -11.65
N ARG A 109 -3.57 -13.45 -11.63
CA ARG A 109 -2.36 -12.72 -12.02
C ARG A 109 -1.38 -12.72 -10.86
N PHE A 110 -0.09 -12.72 -11.18
CA PHE A 110 0.96 -12.64 -10.15
C PHE A 110 0.90 -11.35 -9.34
N ARG A 111 0.72 -10.17 -9.97
CA ARG A 111 0.56 -8.88 -9.28
C ARG A 111 -0.83 -8.30 -9.49
N ASN A 112 -1.45 -7.81 -8.41
CA ASN A 112 -2.79 -7.22 -8.42
C ASN A 112 -2.79 -5.90 -7.65
N LEU A 113 -2.58 -4.78 -8.36
CA LEU A 113 -2.71 -3.44 -7.80
C LEU A 113 -4.17 -3.18 -7.41
N THR A 114 -4.40 -2.81 -6.15
CA THR A 114 -5.76 -2.55 -5.66
C THR A 114 -6.21 -1.12 -5.95
N ASN A 115 -5.24 -0.18 -6.04
CA ASN A 115 -5.50 1.22 -6.32
C ASN A 115 -4.89 1.64 -7.68
N ALA A 116 -5.75 1.96 -8.64
CA ALA A 116 -5.34 2.35 -9.98
C ALA A 116 -4.57 3.68 -10.02
N LEU A 117 -4.74 4.56 -9.02
CA LEU A 117 -4.04 5.84 -8.91
C LEU A 117 -2.52 5.67 -8.76
N TYR A 118 -2.05 4.48 -8.39
CA TYR A 118 -0.62 4.16 -8.31
C TYR A 118 0.00 3.70 -9.61
N THR A 119 -0.80 3.45 -10.66
CA THR A 119 -0.29 3.01 -11.96
C THR A 119 0.76 3.97 -12.54
N PRO A 120 0.56 5.31 -12.54
CA PRO A 120 1.57 6.25 -13.03
C PRO A 120 2.86 6.23 -12.21
N ILE A 121 2.75 6.04 -10.89
CA ILE A 121 3.92 5.95 -9.99
C ILE A 121 4.75 4.70 -10.32
N VAL A 122 4.09 3.55 -10.48
CA VAL A 122 4.75 2.31 -10.86
C VAL A 122 5.36 2.43 -12.26
N ALA A 123 4.64 3.02 -13.22
CA ALA A 123 5.16 3.25 -14.57
C ALA A 123 6.41 4.14 -14.56
N LEU A 124 6.40 5.23 -13.79
CA LEU A 124 7.52 6.16 -13.64
C LEU A 124 8.77 5.45 -13.09
N LYS A 125 8.60 4.52 -12.14
CA LYS A 125 9.70 3.73 -11.58
C LYS A 125 10.43 2.89 -12.63
N TYR A 126 9.71 2.39 -13.63
CA TYR A 126 10.27 1.56 -14.70
C TYR A 126 10.60 2.33 -15.98
N ALA A 127 10.25 3.62 -16.06
CA ALA A 127 10.47 4.45 -17.25
C ALA A 127 11.94 4.82 -17.47
N ASP A 128 12.78 4.72 -16.45
CA ASP A 128 14.19 5.06 -16.48
C ASP A 128 15.00 4.01 -15.71
N GLU A 129 15.89 3.33 -16.44
CA GLU A 129 16.74 2.25 -15.88
C GLU A 129 17.74 2.76 -14.84
N THR A 130 18.13 4.04 -14.89
CA THR A 130 19.04 4.63 -13.90
C THR A 130 18.34 4.90 -12.57
N GLY A 131 17.00 4.96 -12.58
CA GLY A 131 16.16 5.33 -11.44
C GLY A 131 16.17 6.82 -11.10
N GLY A 132 16.97 7.64 -11.79
CA GLY A 132 17.10 9.07 -11.55
C GLY A 132 15.77 9.81 -11.72
N LEU A 133 15.03 9.51 -12.79
CA LEU A 133 13.73 10.13 -13.06
C LEU A 133 12.75 9.94 -11.90
N SER A 134 12.62 8.70 -11.41
CA SER A 134 11.74 8.39 -10.29
C SER A 134 12.19 9.13 -9.02
N VAL A 135 13.47 9.01 -8.64
CA VAL A 135 14.02 9.63 -7.43
C VAL A 135 13.85 11.14 -7.44
N HIS A 136 14.25 11.80 -8.53
CA HIS A 136 14.13 13.26 -8.65
C HIS A 136 12.67 13.73 -8.69
N THR A 137 11.77 12.96 -9.30
CA THR A 137 10.34 13.29 -9.29
C THR A 137 9.79 13.28 -7.87
N PHE A 138 10.03 12.21 -7.10
CA PHE A 138 9.56 12.14 -5.71
C PHE A 138 10.22 13.18 -4.80
N TYR A 139 11.52 13.45 -4.98
CA TYR A 139 12.20 14.54 -4.30
C TYR A 139 11.53 15.88 -4.58
N ASN A 140 11.27 16.21 -5.85
CA ASN A 140 10.67 17.48 -6.22
C ASN A 140 9.22 17.61 -5.76
N LEU A 141 8.42 16.54 -5.90
CA LEU A 141 7.04 16.52 -5.42
C LEU A 141 6.98 16.80 -3.93
N LEU A 142 7.86 16.17 -3.15
CA LEU A 142 7.82 16.28 -1.70
C LEU A 142 8.45 17.59 -1.18
N PHE A 143 9.64 17.96 -1.66
CA PHE A 143 10.43 19.05 -1.07
C PHE A 143 10.30 20.38 -1.81
N ASN A 144 10.00 20.38 -3.11
CA ASN A 144 9.98 21.60 -3.93
C ASN A 144 8.57 22.01 -4.36
N MET A 145 7.61 21.08 -4.34
CA MET A 145 6.25 21.28 -4.83
C MET A 145 5.18 20.99 -3.77
N GLY A 146 5.51 21.10 -2.47
CA GLY A 146 4.61 20.76 -1.37
C GLY A 146 3.23 21.44 -1.45
N THR A 147 3.17 22.73 -1.78
CA THR A 147 1.89 23.45 -1.97
C THR A 147 1.08 22.90 -3.14
N LEU A 148 1.73 22.59 -4.26
CA LEU A 148 1.07 22.01 -5.44
C LEU A 148 0.55 20.61 -5.13
N MET A 149 1.33 19.81 -4.41
CA MET A 149 0.91 18.49 -3.93
C MET A 149 -0.33 18.59 -3.05
N HIS A 150 -0.34 19.47 -2.04
CA HIS A 150 -1.49 19.67 -1.18
C HIS A 150 -2.75 20.08 -1.98
N VAL A 151 -2.63 21.04 -2.89
CA VAL A 151 -3.75 21.48 -3.74
C VAL A 151 -4.26 20.34 -4.61
N THR A 152 -3.34 19.58 -5.22
CA THR A 152 -3.71 18.46 -6.09
C THR A 152 -4.40 17.35 -5.29
N MET A 153 -3.90 17.01 -4.10
CA MET A 153 -4.54 16.05 -3.21
C MET A 153 -5.91 16.54 -2.75
N SER A 154 -6.06 17.83 -2.45
CA SER A 154 -7.35 18.43 -2.08
C SER A 154 -8.38 18.34 -3.21
N ILE A 155 -7.97 18.62 -4.45
CA ILE A 155 -8.83 18.45 -5.64
C ILE A 155 -9.20 16.97 -5.81
N LEU A 156 -8.23 16.07 -5.68
CA LEU A 156 -8.42 14.64 -5.81
C LEU A 156 -9.47 14.13 -4.80
N LYS A 157 -9.38 14.56 -3.53
CA LYS A 157 -10.38 14.31 -2.48
C LYS A 157 -11.80 14.72 -2.94
N CYS A 158 -11.96 15.92 -3.50
CA CYS A 158 -13.25 16.41 -3.98
C CYS A 158 -13.79 15.62 -5.18
N THR A 159 -12.92 15.15 -6.07
CA THR A 159 -13.33 14.42 -7.28
C THR A 159 -13.64 12.94 -7.04
N ILE A 160 -13.09 12.35 -5.97
CA ILE A 160 -13.21 10.91 -5.66
C ILE A 160 -14.19 10.64 -4.50
N SER A 161 -14.81 11.68 -3.92
CA SER A 161 -15.78 11.52 -2.83
C SER A 161 -16.93 10.55 -3.19
N PRO A 162 -17.24 9.56 -2.33
CA PRO A 162 -18.09 8.43 -2.68
C PRO A 162 -19.57 8.81 -2.66
N THR A 163 -20.21 8.81 -3.83
CA THR A 163 -21.56 8.23 -3.90
C THR A 163 -21.39 6.73 -3.62
N ASP A 164 -21.95 6.25 -2.50
CA ASP A 164 -22.08 4.85 -2.06
C ASP A 164 -21.18 4.38 -0.90
N THR A 165 -21.41 4.92 0.30
CA THR A 165 -21.18 4.17 1.55
C THR A 165 -22.48 4.17 2.38
N PRO A 166 -23.14 3.01 2.60
CA PRO A 166 -24.24 2.91 3.55
C PRO A 166 -23.72 3.00 5.00
N PRO A 167 -24.55 3.47 5.96
CA PRO A 167 -24.12 3.72 7.33
C PRO A 167 -23.68 2.44 8.05
N ALA A 168 -22.66 2.58 8.90
CA ALA A 168 -22.03 1.50 9.67
C ALA A 168 -23.06 0.64 10.42
N SER A 169 -23.12 -0.65 10.08
CA SER A 169 -23.85 -1.64 10.87
C SER A 169 -22.99 -2.16 12.01
N THR A 170 -23.46 -1.95 13.24
CA THR A 170 -22.97 -2.54 14.48
C THR A 170 -22.80 -4.06 14.33
N THR A 171 -21.55 -4.54 14.39
CA THR A 171 -21.25 -5.97 14.26
C THR A 171 -21.37 -6.64 15.64
N HIS A 172 -22.45 -7.41 15.83
CA HIS A 172 -22.49 -8.45 16.85
C HIS A 172 -21.53 -9.58 16.45
N GLN A 173 -20.67 -9.98 17.41
CA GLN A 173 -19.81 -11.15 17.34
C GLN A 173 -20.59 -12.39 16.89
N ASN A 174 -20.08 -13.10 15.88
CA ASN A 174 -20.36 -14.52 15.71
C ASN A 174 -19.12 -15.22 15.14
N SER A 175 -18.62 -16.16 15.94
CA SER A 175 -17.53 -17.08 15.68
C SER A 175 -17.81 -17.94 14.44
N VAL A 176 -16.82 -18.07 13.55
CA VAL A 176 -16.89 -19.04 12.44
C VAL A 176 -15.85 -20.14 12.64
N MET A 177 -16.40 -21.35 12.73
CA MET A 177 -15.78 -22.66 12.82
C MET A 177 -15.12 -23.04 11.49
N VAL A 178 -13.84 -23.43 11.53
CA VAL A 178 -13.12 -23.96 10.36
C VAL A 178 -13.37 -25.47 10.27
N THR A 179 -14.03 -25.93 9.20
CA THR A 179 -14.09 -27.34 8.84
C THR A 179 -13.11 -27.63 7.70
N GLN A 180 -12.11 -28.47 7.97
CA GLN A 180 -11.26 -29.08 6.95
C GLN A 180 -12.05 -30.16 6.20
N SER A 181 -12.16 -30.04 4.87
CA SER A 181 -12.60 -31.16 4.03
C SER A 181 -11.40 -32.08 3.75
N ASN A 182 -11.39 -33.25 4.38
CA ASN A 182 -10.51 -34.36 4.00
C ASN A 182 -10.91 -34.83 2.60
N GLN A 183 -10.03 -34.69 1.60
CA GLN A 183 -10.18 -35.39 0.32
C GLN A 183 -9.47 -36.74 0.39
N ASP A 184 -10.30 -37.75 0.23
CA ASP A 184 -10.05 -39.18 0.09
C ASP A 184 -8.94 -39.47 -0.93
N LYS A 185 -7.88 -40.19 -0.51
CA LYS A 185 -6.96 -40.86 -1.42
C LYS A 185 -7.39 -42.32 -1.56
N ARG A 186 -8.09 -42.62 -2.66
CA ARG A 186 -8.24 -43.97 -3.20
C ARG A 186 -8.15 -43.93 -4.72
N THR A 187 -6.96 -44.13 -5.27
CA THR A 187 -6.63 -45.16 -6.29
C THR A 187 -5.14 -45.11 -6.60
#